data_AF-A0A9D7CY39-F1
#
_entry.id   AF-A0A9D7CY39-F1
#
_cell.length_a   1.000
_cell.length_b   1.000
_cell.length_c   1.000
_cell.angle_alpha   90.00
_cell.angle_beta   90.00
_cell.angle_gamma   90.00
#
_symmetry.space_group_name_H-M   'P 1'
#
loop_
_entity.id
_entity.type
_entity.pdbx_description
1 polymer ?
#
loop_
_entity_poly.entity_id
_entity_poly.type
_entity_poly.pdbx_seq_one_letter_code
_entity_poly.pdbx_strand_id
1 'polypeptide(L)'
;MPIALLMRSAPKARPLARMFSCAFALAGLTSCVDKDENQVLSPVVVGMTANTPSIYSDGQLTLFQVQTPVRLPMRRAEDGERTALGQAPPLPRMPLTVASDVEITVRFTLVNLDDVPRTVQLLLDPWNEFVRYRPLVQVVSEDETTPDFSGFDKYFILAPKERLEGVITPDDTKEMAIDLATAQVLIAKPPSTAAGAVNGLVNRAMNLQNRSSGFDPLLSPIIATLPAVPALVGFDLSLRTTEKATVAVEVIVDLRDLKGDRILPPGDERRAVGVPGTILSPPPPARQ
;
A
#
# COMPACT_ATOMS: atom_id res chain seq x y z
N MET A 1 1.77 95.19 8.23
CA MET A 1 2.49 96.09 7.29
C MET A 1 3.87 96.35 7.88
N PRO A 2 5.02 96.30 7.16
CA PRO A 2 5.34 96.11 5.72
C PRO A 2 5.82 94.67 5.40
N ILE A 3 5.85 94.08 4.19
CA ILE A 3 6.42 94.35 2.82
C ILE A 3 7.94 94.09 2.67
N ALA A 4 8.27 93.35 1.59
CA ALA A 4 9.56 93.05 0.91
C ALA A 4 10.20 91.69 1.31
N LEU A 5 10.33 90.64 0.49
CA LEU A 5 10.48 90.38 -0.97
C LEU A 5 11.87 90.72 -1.58
N LEU A 6 12.44 89.69 -2.26
CA LEU A 6 13.62 89.64 -3.17
C LEU A 6 15.03 89.69 -2.51
N MET A 7 16.08 88.96 -2.92
CA MET A 7 16.35 88.11 -4.10
C MET A 7 17.69 87.33 -3.93
N ARG A 8 17.79 86.16 -4.59
CA ARG A 8 18.97 85.53 -5.26
C ARG A 8 20.28 85.33 -4.45
N SER A 9 20.88 84.14 -4.41
CA SER A 9 21.35 83.37 -5.57
C SER A 9 21.84 81.99 -5.14
N ALA A 10 21.54 80.97 -5.95
CA ALA A 10 22.29 79.72 -6.00
C ALA A 10 23.18 79.74 -7.26
N PRO A 11 24.30 79.01 -7.29
CA PRO A 11 24.21 77.74 -8.00
C PRO A 11 25.06 76.58 -7.43
N LYS A 12 24.43 75.39 -7.54
CA LYS A 12 24.94 74.12 -8.07
C LYS A 12 25.99 73.29 -7.29
N ALA A 13 25.42 72.23 -6.70
CA ALA A 13 25.65 70.82 -7.06
C ALA A 13 26.95 70.13 -6.60
N ARG A 14 26.83 69.24 -5.60
CA ARG A 14 26.60 67.79 -5.78
C ARG A 14 26.49 67.12 -4.40
N PRO A 15 25.39 66.40 -4.07
CA PRO A 15 25.27 65.69 -2.81
C PRO A 15 25.84 64.26 -2.93
N LEU A 16 26.84 63.95 -2.09
CA LEU A 16 27.24 62.57 -1.82
C LEU A 16 26.23 62.00 -0.82
N ALA A 17 25.28 61.20 -1.30
CA ALA A 17 24.32 60.49 -0.49
C ALA A 17 25.04 59.47 0.41
N ARG A 18 25.04 59.69 1.71
CA ARG A 18 25.34 58.66 2.72
C ARG A 18 24.02 57.99 3.10
N MET A 19 23.79 56.80 2.55
CA MET A 19 22.74 55.90 2.99
C MET A 19 22.97 55.50 4.45
N PHE A 20 22.02 55.79 5.32
CA PHE A 20 21.89 55.11 6.61
C PHE A 20 20.99 53.89 6.38
N SER A 21 21.61 52.71 6.30
CA SER A 21 20.93 51.41 6.36
C SER A 21 20.36 51.20 7.77
N CYS A 22 19.03 51.25 7.90
CA CYS A 22 18.34 50.60 9.01
C CYS A 22 18.24 49.10 8.70
N ALA A 23 19.08 48.31 9.37
CA ALA A 23 19.04 46.86 9.32
C ALA A 23 17.73 46.35 9.93
N PHE A 24 16.83 45.83 9.09
CA PHE A 24 15.77 44.93 9.51
C PHE A 24 16.40 43.58 9.83
N ALA A 25 16.53 43.25 11.11
CA ALA A 25 16.79 41.89 11.54
C ALA A 25 15.52 41.06 11.29
N LEU A 26 15.41 40.45 10.10
CA LEU A 26 14.56 39.28 9.92
C LEU A 26 15.20 38.16 10.74
N ALA A 27 14.74 37.99 11.97
CA ALA A 27 14.90 36.74 12.68
C ALA A 27 14.16 35.67 11.87
N GLY A 28 14.91 34.87 11.12
CA GLY A 28 14.39 33.70 10.45
C GLY A 28 13.82 32.78 11.51
N LEU A 29 12.48 32.72 11.58
CA LEU A 29 11.80 31.55 12.06
C LEU A 29 12.14 30.43 11.07
N THR A 30 13.27 29.76 11.30
CA THR A 30 13.42 28.39 10.84
C THR A 30 12.34 27.62 11.57
N SER A 31 11.14 27.53 10.99
CA SER A 31 10.24 26.46 11.37
C SER A 31 10.98 25.18 11.01
N CYS A 32 11.63 24.58 12.00
CA CYS A 32 11.72 23.14 12.06
C CYS A 32 10.26 22.68 12.02
N VAL A 33 9.73 22.48 10.82
CA VAL A 33 8.66 21.53 10.61
C VAL A 33 9.30 20.24 11.11
N ASP A 34 8.93 19.84 12.32
CA ASP A 34 9.02 18.43 12.67
C ASP A 34 8.36 17.73 11.49
N LYS A 35 9.17 17.00 10.71
CA LYS A 35 8.62 16.09 9.72
C LYS A 35 7.75 15.16 10.53
N ASP A 36 6.44 15.35 10.47
CA ASP A 36 5.50 14.45 11.09
C ASP A 36 5.78 13.10 10.44
N GLU A 37 6.46 12.21 11.17
CA GLU A 37 6.83 10.87 10.71
C GLU A 37 5.56 10.05 10.43
N ASN A 38 4.43 10.51 10.95
CA ASN A 38 3.11 9.93 10.77
C ASN A 38 2.35 10.66 9.66
N GLN A 39 1.79 9.89 8.73
CA GLN A 39 0.91 10.38 7.68
C GLN A 39 -0.38 9.57 7.67
N VAL A 40 -1.52 10.25 7.64
CA VAL A 40 -2.84 9.64 7.46
C VAL A 40 -3.31 9.91 6.03
N LEU A 41 -3.65 8.86 5.30
CA LEU A 41 -4.19 8.99 3.94
C LEU A 41 -5.68 9.33 3.96
N SER A 42 -6.16 9.94 2.87
CA SER A 42 -7.60 10.15 2.65
C SER A 42 -8.34 8.80 2.69
N PRO A 43 -9.55 8.76 3.30
CA PRO A 43 -10.35 7.54 3.33
C PRO A 43 -10.64 7.01 1.91
N VAL A 44 -10.60 5.69 1.76
CA VAL A 44 -11.01 5.00 0.53
C VAL A 44 -12.24 4.16 0.82
N VAL A 45 -13.29 4.35 0.01
CA VAL A 45 -14.56 3.64 0.16
C VAL A 45 -14.78 2.73 -1.04
N VAL A 46 -15.17 1.48 -0.78
CA VAL A 46 -15.65 0.55 -1.80
C VAL A 46 -17.00 -0.04 -1.37
N GLY A 47 -17.93 -0.13 -2.31
CA GLY A 47 -19.28 -0.62 -2.07
C GLY A 47 -19.69 -1.68 -3.08
N MET A 48 -20.33 -2.73 -2.58
CA MET A 48 -21.04 -3.74 -3.35
C MET A 48 -22.53 -3.44 -3.28
N THR A 49 -23.25 -3.69 -4.38
CA THR A 49 -24.71 -3.57 -4.43
C THR A 49 -25.32 -4.90 -4.86
N ALA A 50 -26.62 -5.06 -4.66
CA ALA A 50 -27.35 -6.23 -5.16
C ALA A 50 -27.26 -6.45 -6.69
N ASN A 51 -26.83 -5.43 -7.44
CA ASN A 51 -26.65 -5.48 -8.89
C ASN A 51 -25.20 -5.75 -9.32
N THR A 52 -24.26 -5.89 -8.37
CA THR A 52 -22.88 -6.27 -8.68
C THR A 52 -22.89 -7.62 -9.39
N PRO A 53 -22.29 -7.74 -10.58
CA PRO A 53 -22.20 -9.03 -11.29
C PRO A 53 -21.24 -9.97 -10.55
N SER A 54 -21.42 -11.28 -10.73
CA SER A 54 -20.43 -12.24 -10.26
C SER A 54 -19.14 -12.11 -11.06
N ILE A 55 -18.00 -12.25 -10.38
CA ILE A 55 -16.67 -12.34 -11.01
C ILE A 55 -16.34 -13.79 -11.38
N TYR A 56 -17.03 -14.76 -10.78
CA TYR A 56 -16.85 -16.18 -11.00
C TYR A 56 -18.17 -16.92 -10.78
N SER A 57 -18.46 -17.91 -11.63
CA SER A 57 -19.62 -18.79 -11.50
C SER A 57 -19.39 -20.07 -12.31
N ASP A 58 -19.32 -21.23 -11.66
CA ASP A 58 -19.19 -22.55 -12.31
C ASP A 58 -20.38 -23.49 -12.02
N GLY A 59 -21.39 -23.01 -11.28
CA GLY A 59 -22.55 -23.77 -10.85
C GLY A 59 -22.43 -24.38 -9.45
N GLN A 60 -21.20 -24.49 -8.92
CA GLN A 60 -20.92 -24.91 -7.54
C GLN A 60 -20.52 -23.72 -6.66
N LEU A 61 -19.68 -22.85 -7.21
CA LEU A 61 -19.23 -21.62 -6.59
C LEU A 61 -19.72 -20.42 -7.40
N THR A 62 -20.25 -19.42 -6.72
CA THR A 62 -20.49 -18.09 -7.28
C THR A 62 -19.81 -17.07 -6.38
N LEU A 63 -19.00 -16.19 -6.96
CA LEU A 63 -18.31 -15.13 -6.24
C LEU A 63 -18.73 -13.77 -6.77
N PHE A 64 -19.11 -12.89 -5.86
CA PHE A 64 -19.29 -11.46 -6.12
C PHE A 64 -18.12 -10.73 -5.47
N GLN A 65 -17.47 -9.84 -6.20
CA GLN A 65 -16.37 -9.06 -5.66
C GLN A 65 -16.36 -7.65 -6.25
N VAL A 66 -16.10 -6.67 -5.39
CA VAL A 66 -15.77 -5.29 -5.77
C VAL A 66 -14.38 -4.99 -5.28
N GLN A 67 -13.62 -4.23 -6.05
CA GLN A 67 -12.20 -3.99 -5.79
C GLN A 67 -11.81 -2.57 -6.19
N THR A 68 -10.99 -1.92 -5.37
CA THR A 68 -10.40 -0.62 -5.67
C THR A 68 -8.92 -0.59 -5.28
N PRO A 69 -8.04 0.00 -6.11
CA PRO A 69 -6.63 0.16 -5.76
C PRO A 69 -6.41 1.22 -4.67
N VAL A 70 -5.64 0.88 -3.65
CA VAL A 70 -5.12 1.82 -2.64
C VAL A 70 -3.62 1.95 -2.85
N ARG A 71 -3.16 3.17 -3.19
CA ARG A 71 -1.74 3.46 -3.40
C ARG A 71 -1.14 4.08 -2.15
N LEU A 72 0.04 3.62 -1.77
CA LEU A 72 0.82 4.23 -0.70
C LEU A 72 1.85 5.19 -1.31
N PRO A 73 2.09 6.35 -0.71
CA PRO A 73 3.02 7.37 -1.22
C PRO A 73 4.49 6.98 -0.95
N MET A 74 4.86 5.74 -1.25
CA MET A 74 6.24 5.28 -1.10
C MET A 74 7.14 5.98 -2.13
N ARG A 75 8.28 6.49 -1.68
CA ARG A 75 9.29 7.12 -2.52
C ARG A 75 9.91 6.08 -3.45
N ARG A 76 10.06 6.43 -4.72
CA ARG A 76 10.84 5.65 -5.69
C ARG A 76 12.34 5.98 -5.57
N ALA A 77 13.18 5.01 -5.88
CA ALA A 77 14.62 5.26 -6.04
C ALA A 77 14.89 6.29 -7.15
N GLU A 78 15.77 7.24 -6.87
CA GLU A 78 16.38 8.10 -7.89
C GLU A 78 17.38 7.30 -8.73
N ASP A 79 17.76 7.79 -9.91
CA ASP A 79 18.58 7.01 -10.86
C ASP A 79 19.92 6.57 -10.24
N GLY A 80 20.58 7.45 -9.47
CA GLY A 80 21.83 7.12 -8.78
C GLY A 80 21.66 6.07 -7.67
N GLU A 81 20.59 6.18 -6.87
CA GLU A 81 20.25 5.17 -5.85
C GLU A 81 19.93 3.82 -6.51
N ARG A 82 19.18 3.84 -7.61
CA ARG A 82 18.77 2.65 -8.35
C ARG A 82 19.97 1.84 -8.85
N THR A 83 21.02 2.51 -9.32
CA THR A 83 22.27 1.85 -9.71
C THR A 83 22.97 1.22 -8.51
N ALA A 84 22.98 1.91 -7.36
CA ALA A 84 23.63 1.43 -6.14
C ALA A 84 22.92 0.24 -5.48
N LEU A 85 21.60 0.09 -5.67
CA LEU A 85 20.81 -1.02 -5.10
C LEU A 85 21.24 -2.41 -5.59
N GLY A 86 21.85 -2.51 -6.78
CA GLY A 86 22.39 -3.77 -7.30
C GLY A 86 21.32 -4.84 -7.59
N GLN A 87 21.74 -5.99 -8.12
CA GLN A 87 20.86 -7.11 -8.45
C GLN A 87 20.54 -7.96 -7.22
N ALA A 88 19.30 -8.46 -7.11
CA ALA A 88 18.88 -9.28 -5.96
C ALA A 88 17.86 -10.38 -6.34
N PRO A 89 18.23 -11.36 -7.18
CA PRO A 89 17.28 -12.40 -7.63
C PRO A 89 16.56 -13.09 -6.45
N PRO A 90 15.24 -13.39 -6.57
CA PRO A 90 14.40 -13.23 -7.77
C PRO A 90 13.90 -11.80 -7.98
N LEU A 91 14.17 -10.88 -7.06
CA LEU A 91 13.84 -9.47 -7.28
C LEU A 91 14.74 -8.92 -8.40
N PRO A 92 14.21 -8.02 -9.25
CA PRO A 92 15.03 -7.36 -10.27
C PRO A 92 16.21 -6.56 -9.70
N ARG A 93 16.10 -6.11 -8.44
CA ARG A 93 17.12 -5.40 -7.66
C ARG A 93 16.72 -5.34 -6.18
N MET A 94 17.62 -4.87 -5.32
CA MET A 94 17.21 -4.51 -3.96
C MET A 94 16.12 -3.41 -4.02
N PRO A 95 15.09 -3.50 -3.17
CA PRO A 95 14.11 -2.42 -3.03
C PRO A 95 14.75 -1.22 -2.33
N LEU A 96 14.29 -0.01 -2.66
CA LEU A 96 14.70 1.18 -1.89
C LEU A 96 14.16 1.11 -0.46
N THR A 97 12.88 0.78 -0.35
CA THR A 97 12.16 0.67 0.93
C THR A 97 11.92 -0.80 1.24
N VAL A 98 12.45 -1.26 2.37
CA VAL A 98 12.15 -2.59 2.91
C VAL A 98 11.01 -2.53 3.92
N ALA A 99 10.32 -3.63 4.15
CA ALA A 99 9.14 -3.68 5.02
C ALA A 99 9.41 -3.24 6.48
N SER A 100 10.65 -3.31 6.95
CA SER A 100 11.05 -2.82 8.28
C SER A 100 11.32 -1.31 8.35
N ASP A 101 11.28 -0.60 7.22
CA ASP A 101 11.51 0.84 7.17
C ASP A 101 10.21 1.65 7.40
N VAL A 102 9.04 1.00 7.39
CA VAL A 102 7.74 1.66 7.49
C VAL A 102 6.78 0.85 8.38
N GLU A 103 5.90 1.54 9.09
CA GLU A 103 4.74 0.91 9.75
C GLU A 103 3.48 1.33 8.99
N ILE A 104 2.62 0.35 8.66
CA ILE A 104 1.38 0.58 7.92
C ILE A 104 0.23 0.02 8.75
N THR A 105 -0.65 0.89 9.21
CA THR A 105 -1.91 0.50 9.88
C THR A 105 -3.08 0.76 8.95
N VAL A 106 -3.98 -0.20 8.79
CA VAL A 106 -5.22 0.00 8.04
C VAL A 106 -6.39 -0.11 9.00
N ARG A 107 -7.06 1.00 9.26
CA ARG A 107 -8.31 1.03 10.01
C ARG A 107 -9.46 0.86 9.04
N PHE A 108 -10.44 0.02 9.36
CA PHE A 108 -11.57 -0.22 8.48
C PHE A 108 -12.90 -0.12 9.21
N THR A 109 -13.92 0.30 8.47
CA THR A 109 -15.33 0.22 8.87
C THR A 109 -16.08 -0.57 7.82
N LEU A 110 -16.59 -1.74 8.19
CA LEU A 110 -17.51 -2.55 7.39
C LEU A 110 -18.94 -2.17 7.72
N VAL A 111 -19.78 -2.04 6.70
CA VAL A 111 -21.21 -1.71 6.85
C VAL A 111 -22.05 -2.68 6.04
N ASN A 112 -23.00 -3.32 6.71
CA ASN A 112 -24.10 -4.04 6.06
C ASN A 112 -25.26 -3.08 5.81
N LEU A 113 -25.62 -2.84 4.55
CA LEU A 113 -26.74 -1.96 4.19
C LEU A 113 -28.04 -2.74 3.95
N ASP A 114 -28.00 -4.07 3.98
CA ASP A 114 -29.19 -4.91 3.86
C ASP A 114 -29.93 -5.07 5.20
N ASP A 115 -31.20 -5.49 5.11
CA ASP A 115 -32.08 -5.80 6.25
C ASP A 115 -31.95 -7.26 6.73
N VAL A 116 -30.98 -8.02 6.19
CA VAL A 116 -30.66 -9.40 6.57
C VAL A 116 -29.17 -9.53 6.91
N PRO A 117 -28.76 -10.55 7.70
CA PRO A 117 -27.34 -10.79 7.97
C PRO A 117 -26.56 -11.08 6.68
N ARG A 118 -25.29 -10.67 6.64
CA ARG A 118 -24.39 -10.90 5.50
C ARG A 118 -23.05 -11.45 5.96
N THR A 119 -22.57 -12.50 5.27
CA THR A 119 -21.19 -12.96 5.39
C THR A 119 -20.36 -12.31 4.30
N VAL A 120 -19.33 -11.55 4.70
CA VAL A 120 -18.47 -10.79 3.80
C VAL A 120 -17.02 -11.09 4.10
N GLN A 121 -16.20 -11.22 3.06
CA GLN A 121 -14.76 -11.31 3.17
C GLN A 121 -14.16 -9.93 2.87
N LEU A 122 -13.33 -9.44 3.79
CA LEU A 122 -12.47 -8.28 3.56
C LEU A 122 -11.12 -8.78 3.05
N LEU A 123 -10.72 -8.29 1.88
CA LEU A 123 -9.51 -8.72 1.20
C LEU A 123 -8.56 -7.55 0.96
N LEU A 124 -7.28 -7.73 1.22
CA LEU A 124 -6.20 -6.87 0.72
C LEU A 124 -5.23 -7.70 -0.12
N ASP A 125 -5.11 -7.41 -1.41
CA ASP A 125 -4.10 -8.05 -2.27
C ASP A 125 -2.85 -7.15 -2.36
N PRO A 126 -1.69 -7.57 -1.83
CA PRO A 126 -0.56 -6.69 -1.64
C PRO A 126 0.23 -6.40 -2.91
N TRP A 127 0.81 -5.21 -2.96
CA TRP A 127 1.74 -4.80 -4.01
C TRP A 127 3.06 -4.38 -3.38
N ASN A 128 4.17 -4.69 -4.03
CA ASN A 128 5.46 -4.07 -3.73
C ASN A 128 5.99 -3.35 -4.98
N GLU A 129 7.18 -2.79 -4.91
CA GLU A 129 7.78 -2.05 -6.03
C GLU A 129 7.86 -2.84 -7.36
N PHE A 130 7.85 -4.17 -7.31
CA PHE A 130 8.12 -5.03 -8.46
C PHE A 130 6.88 -5.75 -8.97
N VAL A 131 5.98 -6.16 -8.07
CA VAL A 131 4.80 -6.98 -8.42
C VAL A 131 3.54 -6.51 -7.72
N ARG A 132 2.41 -6.74 -8.39
CA ARG A 132 1.06 -6.60 -7.86
C ARG A 132 0.42 -7.99 -7.77
N TYR A 133 0.12 -8.45 -6.56
CA TYR A 133 -0.52 -9.74 -6.36
C TYR A 133 -1.95 -9.73 -6.87
N ARG A 134 -2.36 -10.81 -7.52
CA ARG A 134 -3.74 -11.01 -7.98
C ARG A 134 -4.10 -12.48 -7.76
N PRO A 135 -4.84 -12.81 -6.69
CA PRO A 135 -5.36 -14.16 -6.50
C PRO A 135 -6.37 -14.49 -7.60
N LEU A 136 -6.50 -15.76 -7.93
CA LEU A 136 -7.49 -16.26 -8.87
C LEU A 136 -8.40 -17.26 -8.12
N VAL A 137 -8.60 -18.42 -8.72
CA VAL A 137 -9.25 -19.57 -8.12
C VAL A 137 -8.35 -20.78 -8.36
N GLN A 138 -8.36 -21.73 -7.44
CA GLN A 138 -7.74 -23.03 -7.59
C GLN A 138 -8.81 -24.10 -7.79
N VAL A 139 -8.61 -24.96 -8.78
CA VAL A 139 -9.39 -26.18 -8.96
C VAL A 139 -8.75 -27.25 -8.08
N VAL A 140 -9.44 -27.62 -7.00
CA VAL A 140 -9.00 -28.61 -6.01
C VAL A 140 -9.36 -30.02 -6.49
N SER A 141 -10.53 -30.19 -7.11
CA SER A 141 -10.98 -31.42 -7.77
C SER A 141 -11.92 -31.10 -8.93
N GLU A 142 -12.40 -32.11 -9.66
CA GLU A 142 -13.41 -31.91 -10.72
C GLU A 142 -14.70 -31.24 -10.22
N ASP A 143 -15.00 -31.40 -8.92
CA ASP A 143 -16.20 -30.90 -8.26
C ASP A 143 -15.90 -29.85 -7.17
N GLU A 144 -14.68 -29.30 -7.14
CA GLU A 144 -14.31 -28.31 -6.12
C GLU A 144 -13.38 -27.25 -6.68
N THR A 145 -13.91 -26.04 -6.80
CA THR A 145 -13.13 -24.82 -7.01
C THR A 145 -13.16 -23.99 -5.73
N THR A 146 -12.00 -23.51 -5.28
CA THR A 146 -11.90 -22.55 -4.17
C THR A 146 -11.15 -21.30 -4.59
N PRO A 147 -11.42 -20.12 -4.00
CA PRO A 147 -10.61 -18.94 -4.25
C PRO A 147 -9.17 -19.13 -3.76
N ASP A 148 -8.20 -18.57 -4.47
CA ASP A 148 -6.86 -18.38 -3.90
C ASP A 148 -6.93 -17.34 -2.77
N PHE A 149 -6.04 -17.47 -1.78
CA PHE A 149 -5.98 -16.55 -0.64
C PHE A 149 -5.42 -15.19 -1.05
N SER A 150 -6.06 -14.12 -0.56
CA SER A 150 -5.50 -12.77 -0.56
C SER A 150 -4.43 -12.61 0.54
N GLY A 151 -3.59 -11.58 0.46
CA GLY A 151 -2.56 -11.32 1.49
C GLY A 151 -3.14 -10.94 2.85
N PHE A 152 -4.34 -10.36 2.86
CA PHE A 152 -5.24 -10.39 4.01
C PHE A 152 -6.58 -10.94 3.53
N ASP A 153 -7.08 -12.00 4.16
CA ASP A 153 -8.35 -12.65 3.81
C ASP A 153 -9.13 -13.01 5.07
N LYS A 154 -10.13 -12.21 5.44
CA LYS A 154 -10.89 -12.41 6.68
C LYS A 154 -12.39 -12.30 6.47
N TYR A 155 -13.10 -13.32 6.96
CA TYR A 155 -14.56 -13.38 6.99
C TYR A 155 -15.12 -12.60 8.18
N PHE A 156 -16.21 -11.89 7.92
CA PHE A 156 -17.04 -11.18 8.89
C PHE A 156 -18.50 -11.58 8.68
N ILE A 157 -19.20 -11.85 9.77
CA ILE A 157 -20.66 -12.00 9.75
C ILE A 157 -21.21 -10.69 10.30
N LEU A 158 -21.97 -9.98 9.47
CA LEU A 158 -22.56 -8.69 9.82
C LEU A 158 -24.07 -8.87 10.03
N ALA A 159 -24.59 -8.47 11.17
CA ALA A 159 -26.01 -8.37 11.43
C ALA A 159 -26.68 -7.33 10.49
N PRO A 160 -28.02 -7.32 10.36
CA PRO A 160 -28.73 -6.31 9.59
C PRO A 160 -28.34 -4.90 10.03
N LYS A 161 -28.02 -4.03 9.08
CA LYS A 161 -27.62 -2.63 9.34
C LYS A 161 -26.40 -2.45 10.26
N GLU A 162 -25.63 -3.51 10.49
CA GLU A 162 -24.45 -3.44 11.37
C GLU A 162 -23.34 -2.58 10.76
N ARG A 163 -22.66 -1.84 11.64
CA ARG A 163 -21.38 -1.18 11.38
C ARG A 163 -20.33 -1.83 12.28
N LEU A 164 -19.34 -2.48 11.68
CA LEU A 164 -18.23 -3.13 12.37
C LEU A 164 -16.94 -2.38 12.09
N GLU A 165 -16.21 -2.02 13.14
CA GLU A 165 -14.92 -1.35 13.04
C GLU A 165 -13.80 -2.31 13.40
N GLY A 166 -12.65 -2.16 12.73
CA GLY A 166 -11.49 -3.00 13.00
C GLY A 166 -10.20 -2.38 12.51
N VAL A 167 -9.10 -3.07 12.83
CA VAL A 167 -7.74 -2.64 12.52
C VAL A 167 -6.95 -3.82 11.97
N ILE A 168 -6.24 -3.58 10.88
CA ILE A 168 -5.15 -4.40 10.37
C ILE A 168 -3.87 -3.72 10.83
N THR A 169 -3.10 -4.42 11.65
CA THR A 169 -1.98 -3.84 12.41
C THR A 169 -0.71 -3.70 11.55
N PRO A 170 0.29 -2.94 12.01
CA PRO A 170 1.61 -2.93 11.37
C PRO A 170 2.25 -4.32 11.24
N ASP A 171 1.99 -5.21 12.19
CA ASP A 171 2.50 -6.59 12.13
C ASP A 171 1.81 -7.38 11.01
N ASP A 172 0.50 -7.21 10.83
CA ASP A 172 -0.26 -7.85 9.73
C ASP A 172 0.19 -7.35 8.35
N THR A 173 0.42 -6.05 8.18
CA THR A 173 0.87 -5.50 6.89
C THR A 173 2.33 -5.85 6.59
N LYS A 174 3.17 -5.97 7.62
CA LYS A 174 4.54 -6.48 7.49
C LYS A 174 4.55 -7.95 7.12
N GLU A 175 3.71 -8.78 7.75
CA GLU A 175 3.54 -10.19 7.39
C GLU A 175 3.12 -10.32 5.92
N MET A 176 2.12 -9.55 5.50
CA MET A 176 1.65 -9.54 4.11
C MET A 176 2.77 -9.18 3.10
N ALA A 177 3.73 -8.33 3.48
CA ALA A 177 4.91 -8.04 2.66
C ALA A 177 5.87 -9.24 2.58
N ILE A 178 6.05 -9.98 3.68
CA ILE A 178 6.85 -11.23 3.74
C ILE A 178 6.20 -12.31 2.88
N ASP A 179 4.88 -12.47 2.95
CA ASP A 179 4.13 -13.45 2.17
C ASP A 179 4.23 -13.16 0.67
N LEU A 180 4.12 -11.89 0.26
CA LEU A 180 4.33 -11.47 -1.12
C LEU A 180 5.77 -11.72 -1.59
N ALA A 181 6.78 -11.47 -0.76
CA ALA A 181 8.16 -11.77 -1.08
C ALA A 181 8.38 -13.29 -1.24
N THR A 182 7.78 -14.09 -0.36
CA THR A 182 7.82 -15.56 -0.39
C THR A 182 7.14 -16.12 -1.63
N ALA A 183 5.96 -15.61 -2.00
CA ALA A 183 5.25 -15.99 -3.22
C ALA A 183 6.05 -15.70 -4.49
N GLN A 184 6.77 -14.56 -4.56
CA GLN A 184 7.65 -14.26 -5.69
C GLN A 184 8.78 -15.30 -5.81
N VAL A 185 9.39 -15.72 -4.70
CA VAL A 185 10.41 -16.78 -4.73
C VAL A 185 9.81 -18.11 -5.17
N LEU A 186 8.68 -18.51 -4.60
CA LEU A 186 7.99 -19.75 -4.94
C LEU A 186 7.65 -19.84 -6.43
N ILE A 187 7.19 -18.75 -7.03
CA ILE A 187 6.82 -18.71 -8.45
C ILE A 187 8.07 -18.66 -9.34
N ALA A 188 9.10 -17.89 -8.96
CA ALA A 188 10.31 -17.77 -9.76
C ALA A 188 11.20 -19.02 -9.70
N LYS A 189 11.24 -19.68 -8.54
CA LYS A 189 12.10 -20.85 -8.26
C LYS A 189 11.37 -21.82 -7.32
N PRO A 190 10.40 -22.59 -7.85
CA PRO A 190 9.68 -23.54 -7.02
C PRO A 190 10.61 -24.63 -6.49
N PRO A 191 10.40 -25.13 -5.25
CA PRO A 191 11.13 -26.27 -4.73
C PRO A 191 10.97 -27.47 -5.66
N SER A 192 12.06 -28.19 -5.96
CA SER A 192 12.03 -29.32 -6.90
C SER A 192 11.06 -30.43 -6.47
N THR A 193 10.89 -30.62 -5.16
CA THR A 193 9.95 -31.57 -4.56
C THR A 193 8.48 -31.15 -4.66
N ALA A 194 8.20 -29.91 -5.08
CA ALA A 194 6.85 -29.33 -5.11
C ALA A 194 6.58 -28.54 -6.41
N ALA A 195 7.32 -28.81 -7.48
CA ALA A 195 7.19 -28.08 -8.74
C ALA A 195 5.77 -28.15 -9.37
N GLY A 196 5.00 -29.20 -9.07
CA GLY A 196 3.58 -29.33 -9.46
C GLY A 196 2.58 -28.74 -8.46
N ALA A 197 3.02 -28.27 -7.30
CA ALA A 197 2.18 -27.82 -6.19
C ALA A 197 2.44 -26.35 -5.80
N VAL A 198 2.98 -25.55 -6.72
CA VAL A 198 3.37 -24.15 -6.47
C VAL A 198 2.17 -23.30 -6.04
N ASN A 199 0.99 -23.50 -6.65
CA ASN A 199 -0.24 -22.82 -6.24
C ASN A 199 -0.52 -23.07 -4.74
N GLY A 200 -0.53 -24.34 -4.32
CA GLY A 200 -0.75 -24.72 -2.92
C GLY A 200 0.28 -24.11 -1.96
N LEU A 201 1.55 -23.97 -2.38
CA LEU A 201 2.57 -23.29 -1.57
C LEU A 201 2.36 -21.77 -1.51
N VAL A 202 1.93 -21.14 -2.60
CA VAL A 202 1.59 -19.71 -2.60
C VAL A 202 0.37 -19.45 -1.72
N ASN A 203 -0.68 -20.28 -1.82
CA ASN A 203 -1.84 -20.23 -0.93
C ASN A 203 -1.46 -20.52 0.53
N ARG A 204 -0.49 -21.42 0.77
CA ARG A 204 0.05 -21.65 2.11
C ARG A 204 0.73 -20.40 2.65
N ALA A 205 1.52 -19.68 1.84
CA ALA A 205 2.16 -18.44 2.23
C ALA A 205 1.15 -17.31 2.48
N MET A 206 0.15 -17.14 1.62
CA MET A 206 -0.87 -16.09 1.76
C MET A 206 -1.93 -16.38 2.83
N ASN A 207 -1.93 -17.57 3.44
CA ASN A 207 -2.88 -17.90 4.49
C ASN A 207 -2.52 -17.16 5.78
N LEU A 208 -3.44 -16.30 6.25
CA LEU A 208 -3.30 -15.51 7.49
C LEU A 208 -2.93 -16.30 8.74
N GLN A 209 -3.17 -17.61 8.77
CA GLN A 209 -2.79 -18.48 9.89
C GLN A 209 -1.31 -18.89 9.86
N ASN A 210 -0.67 -18.88 8.69
CA ASN A 210 0.71 -19.32 8.49
C ASN A 210 1.67 -18.13 8.55
N ARG A 211 1.74 -17.48 9.71
CA ARG A 211 2.65 -16.34 9.91
C ARG A 211 4.10 -16.78 9.87
N SER A 212 4.97 -15.95 9.31
CA SER A 212 6.44 -16.12 9.29
C SER A 212 7.09 -16.21 10.67
N SER A 213 6.43 -15.71 11.71
CA SER A 213 6.85 -15.90 13.11
C SER A 213 6.61 -17.32 13.64
N GLY A 214 5.71 -18.07 13.01
CA GLY A 214 5.50 -19.49 13.25
C GLY A 214 6.43 -20.35 12.39
N PHE A 215 6.92 -21.46 12.93
CA PHE A 215 7.72 -22.39 12.14
C PHE A 215 6.84 -23.18 11.15
N ASP A 216 7.07 -22.94 9.87
CA ASP A 216 6.50 -23.71 8.77
C ASP A 216 7.62 -24.46 8.02
N PRO A 217 7.67 -25.80 8.03
CA PRO A 217 8.78 -26.54 7.42
C PRO A 217 8.86 -26.36 5.89
N LEU A 218 7.77 -25.98 5.23
CA LEU A 218 7.72 -25.76 3.78
C LEU A 218 8.09 -24.32 3.40
N LEU A 219 7.74 -23.34 4.23
CA LEU A 219 7.98 -21.92 3.95
C LEU A 219 9.23 -21.34 4.63
N SER A 220 9.58 -21.81 5.83
CA SER A 220 10.72 -21.26 6.61
C SER A 220 12.05 -21.29 5.84
N PRO A 221 12.41 -22.36 5.10
CA PRO A 221 13.63 -22.37 4.30
C PRO A 221 13.62 -21.30 3.20
N ILE A 222 12.45 -20.98 2.66
CA ILE A 222 12.28 -19.97 1.60
C ILE A 222 12.41 -18.58 2.20
N ILE A 223 11.68 -18.31 3.28
CA ILE A 223 11.70 -17.03 4.00
C ILE A 223 13.12 -16.69 4.44
N ALA A 224 13.87 -17.67 4.98
CA ALA A 224 15.25 -17.49 5.43
C ALA A 224 16.24 -17.09 4.30
N THR A 225 15.86 -17.30 3.03
CA THR A 225 16.70 -16.97 1.86
C THR A 225 16.29 -15.67 1.17
N LEU A 226 15.27 -14.96 1.68
CA LEU A 226 14.84 -13.70 1.10
C LEU A 226 15.99 -12.67 1.16
N PRO A 227 16.44 -12.11 0.03
CA PRO A 227 17.53 -11.13 0.04
C PRO A 227 17.11 -9.82 0.72
N ALA A 228 15.82 -9.49 0.59
CA ALA A 228 15.14 -8.40 1.27
C ALA A 228 13.63 -8.67 1.20
N VAL A 229 12.87 -8.01 2.07
CA VAL A 229 11.41 -7.95 1.99
C VAL A 229 11.04 -6.55 1.52
N PRO A 230 10.67 -6.34 0.25
CA PRO A 230 10.18 -5.06 -0.22
C PRO A 230 8.99 -4.58 0.60
N ALA A 231 8.95 -3.29 0.94
CA ALA A 231 7.77 -2.71 1.56
C ALA A 231 6.55 -2.74 0.62
N LEU A 232 5.35 -2.66 1.20
CA LEU A 232 4.15 -2.48 0.43
C LEU A 232 4.14 -1.09 -0.21
N VAL A 233 3.79 -1.00 -1.48
CA VAL A 233 3.59 0.27 -2.20
C VAL A 233 2.11 0.54 -2.51
N GLY A 234 1.26 -0.43 -2.19
CA GLY A 234 -0.17 -0.39 -2.41
C GLY A 234 -0.79 -1.75 -2.11
N PHE A 235 -2.10 -1.79 -2.20
CA PHE A 235 -2.87 -3.01 -2.17
C PHE A 235 -4.19 -2.81 -2.92
N ASP A 236 -4.80 -3.90 -3.36
CA ASP A 236 -6.18 -3.90 -3.83
C ASP A 236 -7.11 -4.18 -2.66
N LEU A 237 -7.94 -3.20 -2.31
CA LEU A 237 -8.98 -3.35 -1.30
C LEU A 237 -10.21 -3.98 -1.95
N SER A 238 -10.67 -5.12 -1.43
CA SER A 238 -11.86 -5.79 -1.96
C SER A 238 -12.84 -6.26 -0.89
N LEU A 239 -14.11 -6.33 -1.28
CA LEU A 239 -15.15 -7.08 -0.58
C LEU A 239 -15.60 -8.24 -1.45
N ARG A 240 -15.60 -9.46 -0.90
CA ARG A 240 -16.04 -10.68 -1.57
C ARG A 240 -17.16 -11.38 -0.81
N THR A 241 -18.17 -11.85 -1.53
CA THR A 241 -19.30 -12.62 -0.99
C THR A 241 -19.67 -13.75 -1.95
N THR A 242 -20.39 -14.77 -1.45
CA THR A 242 -20.97 -15.84 -2.27
C THR A 242 -22.43 -15.58 -2.69
N GLU A 243 -23.03 -14.54 -2.12
CA GLU A 243 -24.40 -14.12 -2.38
C GLU A 243 -24.44 -12.63 -2.73
N LYS A 244 -25.48 -12.20 -3.45
CA LYS A 244 -25.73 -10.78 -3.70
C LYS A 244 -25.92 -10.04 -2.37
N ALA A 245 -25.21 -8.92 -2.22
CA ALA A 245 -25.25 -8.13 -0.99
C ALA A 245 -25.14 -6.63 -1.29
N THR A 246 -25.72 -5.81 -0.41
CA THR A 246 -25.46 -4.36 -0.37
C THR A 246 -24.60 -4.07 0.85
N VAL A 247 -23.29 -3.95 0.65
CA VAL A 247 -22.29 -3.81 1.72
C VAL A 247 -21.23 -2.81 1.31
N ALA A 248 -20.57 -2.18 2.27
CA ALA A 248 -19.47 -1.25 2.00
C ALA A 248 -18.34 -1.40 3.01
N VAL A 249 -17.14 -1.00 2.61
CA VAL A 249 -16.02 -0.79 3.51
C VAL A 249 -15.38 0.56 3.23
N GLU A 250 -15.09 1.28 4.30
CA GLU A 250 -14.20 2.42 4.31
C GLU A 250 -12.89 2.01 4.97
N VAL A 251 -11.75 2.39 4.39
CA VAL A 251 -10.44 2.25 5.02
C VAL A 251 -9.74 3.58 5.17
N ILE A 252 -9.01 3.72 6.28
CA ILE A 252 -8.09 4.82 6.56
C ILE A 252 -6.72 4.18 6.80
N VAL A 253 -5.71 4.66 6.07
CA VAL A 253 -4.34 4.13 6.18
C VAL A 253 -3.47 5.12 6.93
N ASP A 254 -2.86 4.65 8.00
CA ASP A 254 -1.80 5.37 8.71
C ASP A 254 -0.45 4.80 8.33
N LEU A 255 0.47 5.71 8.09
CA LEU A 255 1.82 5.41 7.68
C LEU A 255 2.79 6.05 8.65
N ARG A 256 3.81 5.31 9.06
CA ARG A 256 4.94 5.84 9.79
C ARG A 256 6.23 5.55 9.06
N ASP A 257 7.02 6.59 8.80
CA ASP A 257 8.33 6.46 8.17
C ASP A 257 9.42 6.30 9.23
N LEU A 258 9.92 5.09 9.42
CA LEU A 258 10.94 4.79 10.44
C LEU A 258 12.36 5.20 10.00
N LYS A 259 12.54 5.59 8.73
CA LYS A 259 13.82 6.06 8.18
C LYS A 259 13.82 7.55 7.83
N GLY A 260 12.65 8.18 7.76
CA GLY A 260 12.45 9.62 7.54
C GLY A 260 12.61 10.10 6.09
N ASP A 261 12.79 9.17 5.15
CA ASP A 261 12.98 9.44 3.72
C ASP A 261 12.28 8.44 2.78
N ARG A 262 11.46 7.53 3.29
CA ARG A 262 10.81 6.46 2.52
C ARG A 262 9.41 6.80 2.06
N ILE A 263 8.74 7.68 2.80
CA ILE A 263 7.36 8.11 2.52
C ILE A 263 7.39 9.55 2.01
N LEU A 264 6.65 9.80 0.93
CA LEU A 264 6.56 11.13 0.34
C LEU A 264 5.59 12.00 1.14
N PRO A 265 5.93 13.29 1.35
CA PRO A 265 5.00 14.22 1.96
C PRO A 265 3.67 14.27 1.20
N PRO A 266 2.55 14.56 1.90
CA PRO A 266 1.26 14.74 1.27
C PRO A 266 1.33 15.67 0.04
N GLY A 267 0.84 15.19 -1.11
CA GLY A 267 0.79 15.94 -2.36
C GLY A 267 2.03 15.84 -3.27
N ASP A 268 3.13 15.21 -2.83
CA ASP A 268 4.29 14.93 -3.71
C ASP A 268 4.17 13.55 -4.38
N GLU A 269 3.40 13.45 -5.46
CA GLU A 269 3.21 12.19 -6.19
C GLU A 269 4.25 11.93 -7.29
N ARG A 270 5.03 12.94 -7.69
CA ARG A 270 5.94 12.85 -8.85
C ARG A 270 7.05 11.81 -8.66
N ARG A 271 7.42 11.59 -7.39
CA ARG A 271 8.46 10.65 -6.98
C ARG A 271 7.87 9.37 -6.39
N ALA A 272 6.55 9.17 -6.46
CA ALA A 272 5.93 7.96 -5.92
C ALA A 272 6.33 6.74 -6.76
N VAL A 273 6.44 5.59 -6.10
CA VAL A 273 6.45 4.31 -6.79
C VAL A 273 5.11 4.17 -7.52
N GLY A 274 5.17 3.86 -8.81
CA GLY A 274 3.98 3.63 -9.62
C GLY A 274 3.29 2.31 -9.29
N VAL A 275 2.16 2.06 -9.96
CA VAL A 275 1.56 0.71 -9.94
C VAL A 275 2.56 -0.26 -10.58
N PRO A 276 2.85 -1.40 -9.96
CA PRO A 276 3.75 -2.39 -10.54
C PRO A 276 3.21 -2.90 -11.87
N GLY A 277 4.10 -2.98 -12.87
CA GLY A 277 3.73 -3.48 -14.20
C GLY A 277 3.57 -5.00 -14.27
N THR A 278 4.21 -5.73 -13.35
CA THR A 278 4.16 -7.19 -13.30
C THR A 278 3.04 -7.65 -12.37
N ILE A 279 2.16 -8.51 -12.88
CA ILE A 279 1.16 -9.21 -12.07
C ILE A 279 1.76 -10.52 -11.56
N LEU A 280 1.64 -10.77 -10.26
CA LEU A 280 1.96 -12.05 -9.65
C LEU A 280 0.65 -12.76 -9.32
N SER A 281 0.39 -13.88 -9.98
CA SER A 281 -0.76 -14.73 -9.69
C SER A 281 -0.27 -16.14 -9.37
N PRO A 282 -0.95 -16.86 -8.46
CA PRO A 282 -0.72 -18.29 -8.31
C PRO A 282 -0.83 -18.98 -9.68
N PRO A 283 0.08 -19.90 -10.03
CA PRO A 283 -0.03 -20.64 -11.28
C PRO A 283 -1.29 -21.51 -11.24
N PRO A 284 -1.88 -21.86 -12.40
CA PRO A 284 -2.94 -22.84 -12.43
C PRO A 284 -2.44 -24.18 -11.86
N PRO A 285 -3.32 -25.00 -11.25
CA PRO A 285 -2.93 -26.33 -10.79
C PRO A 285 -2.35 -27.14 -11.97
N ALA A 286 -1.36 -27.98 -11.69
CA ALA A 286 -0.88 -28.93 -12.68
C ALA A 286 -2.05 -29.85 -13.07
N ARG A 287 -2.33 -29.97 -14.38
CA ARG A 287 -3.32 -30.95 -14.87
C ARG A 287 -2.81 -32.33 -14.44
N GLN A 288 -3.59 -33.03 -13.60
CA GLN A 288 -3.36 -34.44 -13.27
C GLN A 288 -3.87 -35.32 -14.41
#